data_AF-A0A442S119-F1
#
_entry.id   AF-A0A442S119-F1
#
_cell.length_a   1.000
_cell.length_b   1.000
_cell.length_c   1.000
_cell.angle_alpha   90.00
_cell.angle_beta   90.00
_cell.angle_gamma   90.00
#
_symmetry.space_group_name_H-M   'P 1'
#
loop_
_entity.id
_entity.type
_entity.pdbx_description
1 polymer ?
#
loop_
_entity_poly.entity_id
_entity_poly.type
_entity_poly.pdbx_seq_one_letter_code
_entity_poly.pdbx_strand_id
1 'polypeptide(L)'
;MDTITAKLHPGTRVGWLLLGFALGGFFDGIVLHQILQWHHLLSGLADPAGSDLRFQIMADGLFHLFMYVFAVAGTVLLVAARAAGGRAGTTTEILRLAFIGFGVWHLVDAIVFHWLLGLHRIKMNSDMPLAWDIGWLV
;
A
#
# COMPACT_ATOMS: atom_id res chain seq x y z
N MET A 1 3.61 27.86 25.71
CA MET A 1 3.56 27.74 24.23
C MET A 1 2.90 26.43 23.90
N ASP A 2 1.72 26.46 23.30
CA ASP A 2 0.92 25.26 23.03
C ASP A 2 1.65 24.32 22.06
N THR A 3 1.98 23.14 22.55
CA THR A 3 2.58 22.02 21.82
C THR A 3 1.79 21.62 20.57
N ILE A 4 0.53 22.06 20.45
CA ILE A 4 -0.37 21.81 19.32
C ILE A 4 0.01 22.62 18.07
N THR A 5 0.65 23.79 18.22
CA THR A 5 1.00 24.66 17.08
C THR A 5 2.37 24.34 16.45
N ALA A 6 3.20 23.54 17.12
CA ALA A 6 4.51 23.14 16.61
C ALA A 6 4.36 22.20 15.39
N LYS A 7 5.21 22.35 14.38
CA LYS A 7 5.23 21.44 13.21
C LYS A 7 5.67 20.03 13.61
N LEU A 8 5.14 19.01 12.92
CA LEU A 8 5.61 17.63 13.08
C LEU A 8 7.06 17.48 12.61
N HIS A 9 7.83 16.67 13.34
CA HIS A 9 9.17 16.27 12.93
C HIS A 9 9.11 15.59 11.53
N PRO A 10 10.08 15.85 10.63
CA PRO A 10 10.09 15.22 9.30
C PRO A 10 9.99 13.70 9.35
N GLY A 11 10.71 13.04 10.26
CA GLY A 11 10.63 11.60 10.47
C GLY A 11 9.24 11.13 10.92
N THR A 12 8.49 11.94 11.67
CA THR A 12 7.11 11.61 12.03
C THR A 12 6.19 11.65 10.81
N ARG A 13 6.35 12.66 9.95
CA ARG A 13 5.55 12.79 8.73
C ARG A 13 5.81 11.65 7.75
N VAL A 14 7.09 11.38 7.46
CA VAL A 14 7.50 10.30 6.56
C VAL A 14 7.11 8.94 7.15
N GLY A 15 7.29 8.73 8.46
CA GLY A 15 6.94 7.49 9.12
C GLY A 15 5.47 7.10 8.94
N TRP A 16 4.54 8.05 9.13
CA TRP A 16 3.12 7.79 8.91
C TRP A 16 2.73 7.63 7.44
N LEU A 17 3.39 8.34 6.52
CA LEU A 17 3.20 8.14 5.08
C LEU A 17 3.62 6.72 4.66
N LEU A 18 4.78 6.23 5.14
CA LEU A 18 5.26 4.88 4.82
C LEU A 18 4.38 3.79 5.44
N LEU A 19 3.92 3.99 6.68
CA LEU A 19 2.94 3.07 7.28
C LEU A 19 1.63 3.04 6.50
N GLY A 20 1.13 4.21 6.09
CA GLY A 20 -0.03 4.31 5.22
C GLY A 20 0.13 3.53 3.91
N PHE A 21 1.26 3.74 3.23
CA PHE A 21 1.60 3.05 1.98
C PHE A 21 1.64 1.53 2.17
N ALA A 22 2.31 1.06 3.21
CA ALA A 22 2.36 -0.36 3.54
C ALA A 22 0.97 -0.94 3.85
N LEU A 23 0.13 -0.22 4.60
CA LEU A 23 -1.24 -0.64 4.89
C LEU A 23 -2.11 -0.71 3.63
N GLY A 24 -1.89 0.18 2.66
CA GLY A 24 -2.51 0.09 1.34
C GLY A 24 -2.11 -1.21 0.64
N GLY A 25 -0.82 -1.50 0.60
CA GLY A 25 -0.30 -2.73 0.00
C GLY A 25 -0.82 -3.99 0.69
N PHE A 26 -0.87 -4.01 2.02
CA PHE A 26 -1.47 -5.12 2.76
C PHE A 26 -2.98 -5.24 2.51
N PHE A 27 -3.70 -4.14 2.37
CA PHE A 27 -5.13 -4.19 2.05
C PHE A 27 -5.35 -4.85 0.69
N ASP A 28 -4.61 -4.44 -0.34
CA ASP A 28 -4.66 -5.05 -1.67
C ASP A 28 -4.28 -6.55 -1.61
N GLY A 29 -3.11 -6.87 -1.06
CA GLY A 29 -2.63 -8.26 -1.04
C GLY A 29 -3.41 -9.20 -0.11
N ILE A 30 -4.00 -8.72 0.98
CA ILE A 30 -4.80 -9.58 1.88
C ILE A 30 -6.26 -9.62 1.40
N VAL A 31 -6.87 -8.46 1.18
CA VAL A 31 -8.31 -8.40 0.88
C VAL A 31 -8.54 -8.80 -0.57
N LEU A 32 -7.84 -8.21 -1.53
CA LEU A 32 -8.10 -8.47 -2.94
C LEU A 32 -7.45 -9.76 -3.41
N HIS A 33 -6.19 -10.04 -3.04
CA HIS A 33 -5.53 -11.26 -3.54
C HIS A 33 -5.92 -12.53 -2.79
N GLN A 34 -6.07 -12.48 -1.47
CA GLN A 34 -6.20 -13.71 -0.67
C GLN A 34 -7.63 -14.00 -0.24
N ILE A 35 -8.35 -13.00 0.27
CA ILE A 35 -9.73 -13.17 0.76
C ILE A 35 -10.70 -13.22 -0.43
N LEU A 36 -10.66 -12.19 -1.28
CA LEU A 36 -11.57 -12.06 -2.42
C LEU A 36 -11.06 -12.80 -3.66
N GLN A 37 -9.75 -12.98 -3.78
CA GLN A 37 -9.10 -13.66 -4.90
C GLN A 37 -9.49 -13.07 -6.26
N TRP A 38 -9.63 -11.74 -6.33
CA TRP A 38 -9.99 -11.04 -7.56
C TRP A 38 -8.84 -10.99 -8.56
N HIS A 39 -7.62 -10.92 -8.03
CA HIS A 39 -6.37 -10.94 -8.76
C HIS A 39 -5.22 -11.33 -7.83
N HIS A 40 -4.13 -11.83 -8.38
CA HIS A 40 -2.83 -11.95 -7.72
C HIS A 40 -1.86 -10.95 -8.35
N LEU A 41 -0.72 -10.71 -7.72
CA LEU A 41 0.28 -9.73 -8.18
C LEU A 41 0.71 -9.92 -9.65
N LEU A 42 0.72 -11.16 -10.13
CA LEU A 42 1.22 -11.53 -11.46
C LEU A 42 0.16 -12.23 -12.31
N SER A 43 -1.13 -12.00 -12.05
CA SER A 43 -2.23 -12.65 -12.78
C SER A 43 -2.28 -12.34 -14.28
N GLY A 44 -1.70 -11.22 -14.71
CA GLY A 44 -1.61 -10.79 -16.10
C GLY A 44 -0.48 -11.45 -16.89
N LEU A 45 0.37 -12.27 -16.26
CA LEU A 45 1.37 -13.05 -16.98
C LEU A 45 0.72 -14.14 -17.84
N ALA A 46 1.39 -14.51 -18.93
CA ALA A 46 0.96 -15.62 -19.77
C ALA A 46 1.13 -16.97 -19.08
N ASP A 47 0.39 -17.97 -19.56
CA ASP A 47 0.51 -19.34 -19.09
C ASP A 47 1.91 -19.94 -19.36
N PRO A 48 2.40 -20.80 -18.44
CA PRO A 48 1.73 -21.32 -17.25
C PRO A 48 1.87 -20.43 -16.00
N ALA A 49 2.71 -19.38 -16.03
CA ALA A 49 2.99 -18.58 -14.85
C ALA A 49 1.75 -17.82 -14.34
N GLY A 50 0.92 -17.30 -15.26
CA GLY A 50 -0.33 -16.62 -14.92
C GLY A 50 -1.36 -17.50 -14.20
N SER A 51 -1.41 -18.78 -14.53
CA SER A 51 -2.39 -19.74 -13.99
C SER A 51 -1.86 -20.65 -12.87
N ASP A 52 -0.55 -20.68 -12.61
CA ASP A 52 0.02 -21.45 -11.50
C ASP A 52 -0.24 -20.76 -10.15
N LEU A 53 -1.24 -21.26 -9.42
CA LEU A 53 -1.63 -20.74 -8.11
C LEU A 53 -0.49 -20.77 -7.08
N ARG A 54 0.40 -21.76 -7.10
CA ARG A 54 1.51 -21.82 -6.14
C ARG A 54 2.50 -20.69 -6.40
N PHE A 55 2.77 -20.42 -7.67
CA PHE A 55 3.62 -19.30 -8.07
C PHE A 55 2.99 -17.95 -7.69
N GLN A 56 1.69 -17.77 -7.95
CA GLN A 56 0.96 -16.54 -7.60
C GLN A 56 0.95 -16.29 -6.08
N ILE A 57 0.65 -17.31 -5.26
CA ILE A 57 0.69 -17.19 -3.79
C ILE A 57 2.11 -16.84 -3.29
N MET A 58 3.15 -17.43 -3.89
CA MET A 58 4.52 -17.08 -3.55
C MET A 58 4.82 -15.61 -3.89
N ALA A 59 4.38 -15.13 -5.07
CA ALA A 59 4.57 -13.75 -5.51
C ALA A 59 3.86 -12.76 -4.58
N ASP A 60 2.62 -13.05 -4.17
CA ASP A 60 1.90 -12.29 -3.17
C ASP A 60 2.62 -12.26 -1.81
N GLY A 61 3.24 -13.38 -1.42
CA GLY A 61 4.06 -13.45 -0.21
C GLY A 61 5.28 -12.54 -0.26
N LEU A 62 5.99 -12.52 -1.40
CA LEU A 62 7.12 -11.60 -1.61
C LEU A 62 6.67 -10.13 -1.63
N PHE A 63 5.51 -9.86 -2.21
CA PHE A 63 4.88 -8.55 -2.17
C PHE A 63 4.57 -8.10 -0.73
N HIS A 64 3.99 -8.97 0.10
CA HIS A 64 3.79 -8.68 1.51
C HIS A 64 5.10 -8.46 2.27
N LEU A 65 6.14 -9.25 1.98
CA LEU A 65 7.47 -9.04 2.56
C LEU A 65 8.02 -7.66 2.21
N PHE A 66 7.83 -7.20 0.98
CA PHE A 66 8.19 -5.85 0.57
C PHE A 66 7.39 -4.78 1.33
N MET A 67 6.09 -5.00 1.57
CA MET A 67 5.27 -4.10 2.41
C MET A 67 5.73 -4.08 3.87
N TYR A 68 6.21 -5.19 4.42
CA TYR A 68 6.84 -5.21 5.74
C TYR A 68 8.08 -4.32 5.81
N VAL A 69 8.90 -4.24 4.75
CA VAL A 69 10.07 -3.34 4.73
C VAL A 69 9.62 -1.89 4.92
N PHE A 70 8.59 -1.43 4.21
CA PHE A 70 8.04 -0.08 4.39
C PHE A 70 7.43 0.12 5.77
N ALA A 71 6.70 -0.87 6.29
CA ALA A 71 6.10 -0.78 7.61
C ALA A 71 7.15 -0.66 8.73
N VAL A 72 8.22 -1.47 8.64
CA VAL A 72 9.36 -1.42 9.57
C VAL A 72 10.10 -0.09 9.43
N ALA A 73 10.43 0.34 8.22
CA ALA A 73 11.10 1.62 8.00
C ALA A 73 10.27 2.80 8.54
N GLY A 74 8.96 2.82 8.29
CA GLY A 74 8.04 3.82 8.82
C GLY A 74 8.05 3.83 10.35
N THR A 75 7.96 2.65 10.98
CA THR A 75 8.00 2.51 12.44
C THR A 75 9.33 2.99 13.02
N VAL A 76 10.46 2.62 12.41
CA VAL A 76 11.79 3.08 12.84
C VAL A 76 11.89 4.61 12.79
N LEU A 77 11.40 5.25 11.72
CA LEU A 77 11.38 6.70 11.60
C LEU A 77 10.49 7.36 12.68
N LEU A 78 9.35 6.76 13.00
CA LEU A 78 8.47 7.23 14.08
C LEU A 78 9.16 7.16 15.44
N VAL A 79 9.80 6.02 15.75
CA VAL A 79 10.53 5.82 17.00
C VAL A 79 11.72 6.77 17.09
N ALA A 80 12.51 6.90 16.04
CA ALA A 80 13.65 7.81 15.99
C ALA A 80 13.23 9.28 16.15
N ALA A 81 12.15 9.69 15.46
CA ALA A 81 11.61 11.04 15.60
C ALA A 81 11.14 11.35 17.02
N ARG A 82 10.52 10.37 17.69
CA ARG A 82 10.08 10.52 19.09
C ARG A 82 11.28 10.62 20.03
N ALA A 83 12.31 9.79 19.83
CA ALA A 83 13.54 9.81 20.61
C ALA A 83 14.31 11.13 20.45
N ALA A 84 14.25 11.75 19.27
CA ALA A 84 14.83 13.07 19.00
C ALA A 84 14.03 14.26 19.58
N GLY A 85 13.06 14.00 20.47
CA GLY A 85 12.24 15.04 21.09
C GLY A 85 11.06 15.54 20.24
N GLY A 86 10.78 14.88 19.11
CA GLY A 86 9.60 15.17 18.30
C GLY A 86 8.30 14.96 19.09
N ARG A 87 7.35 15.89 18.94
CA ARG A 87 6.01 15.72 19.53
C ARG A 87 5.26 14.57 18.87
N ALA A 88 4.35 13.96 19.62
CA ALA A 88 3.37 13.07 19.02
C ALA A 88 2.46 13.85 18.06
N GLY A 89 2.05 13.19 16.98
CA GLY A 89 0.96 13.67 16.13
C GLY A 89 -0.37 13.52 16.83
N THR A 90 -1.29 14.44 16.57
CA THR A 90 -2.70 14.26 16.90
C THR A 90 -3.30 13.14 16.05
N THR A 91 -4.40 12.53 16.51
CA THR A 91 -5.11 11.49 15.75
C THR A 91 -5.44 11.95 14.33
N THR A 92 -5.90 13.19 14.16
CA THR A 92 -6.21 13.76 12.85
C THR A 92 -4.98 13.86 11.94
N GLU A 93 -3.83 14.30 12.46
CA GLU A 93 -2.60 14.38 11.66
C GLU A 93 -2.10 12.99 11.25
N ILE A 94 -2.15 12.03 12.19
CA ILE A 94 -1.75 10.64 11.96
C ILE A 94 -2.62 10.04 10.86
N LEU A 95 -3.95 10.12 10.99
CA LEU A 95 -4.89 9.57 10.02
C LEU A 95 -4.72 10.24 8.65
N ARG A 96 -4.57 11.57 8.59
CA ARG A 96 -4.33 12.28 7.32
C ARG A 96 -3.08 11.75 6.61
N LEU A 97 -1.96 11.63 7.31
CA LEU A 97 -0.71 11.14 6.71
C LEU A 97 -0.81 9.66 6.31
N ALA A 98 -1.41 8.82 7.16
CA ALA A 98 -1.63 7.42 6.85
C ALA A 98 -2.53 7.23 5.62
N PHE A 99 -3.66 7.95 5.55
CA PHE A 99 -4.55 7.87 4.38
C PHE A 99 -3.91 8.42 3.10
N ILE A 100 -3.07 9.45 3.19
CA ILE A 100 -2.29 9.91 2.03
C ILE A 100 -1.35 8.78 1.56
N GLY A 101 -0.61 8.16 2.47
CA GLY A 101 0.25 7.03 2.13
C GLY A 101 -0.51 5.87 1.49
N PHE A 102 -1.66 5.52 2.07
CA PHE A 102 -2.57 4.47 1.58
C PHE A 102 -3.03 4.77 0.15
N GLY A 103 -3.50 6.00 -0.11
CA GLY A 103 -3.90 6.42 -1.46
C GLY A 103 -2.73 6.46 -2.45
N VAL A 104 -1.51 6.78 -2.00
CA VAL A 104 -0.32 6.72 -2.87
C VAL A 104 -0.04 5.28 -3.33
N TRP A 105 -0.22 4.26 -2.46
CA TRP A 105 -0.14 2.86 -2.91
C TRP A 105 -1.17 2.57 -4.02
N HIS A 106 -2.43 2.97 -3.83
CA HIS A 106 -3.49 2.74 -4.82
C HIS A 106 -3.17 3.38 -6.18
N LEU A 107 -2.61 4.59 -6.16
CA LEU A 107 -2.17 5.27 -7.37
C LEU A 107 -1.00 4.55 -8.05
N VAL A 108 0.00 4.12 -7.28
CA VAL A 108 1.13 3.34 -7.81
C VAL A 108 0.63 2.04 -8.43
N ASP A 109 -0.25 1.33 -7.74
CA ASP A 109 -0.79 0.05 -8.20
C ASP A 109 -1.60 0.20 -9.50
N ALA A 110 -2.58 1.10 -9.53
CA ALA A 110 -3.38 1.36 -10.73
C ALA A 110 -2.53 1.83 -11.91
N ILE A 111 -1.66 2.82 -11.71
CA ILE A 111 -0.92 3.42 -12.82
C ILE A 111 0.20 2.49 -13.28
N VAL A 112 1.03 2.02 -12.36
CA VAL A 112 2.24 1.27 -12.70
C VAL A 112 1.89 -0.19 -13.01
N PHE A 113 1.23 -0.89 -12.10
CA PHE A 113 1.03 -2.33 -12.25
C PHE A 113 -0.14 -2.66 -13.18
N HIS A 114 -1.27 -1.94 -13.08
CA HIS A 114 -2.40 -2.25 -13.96
C HIS A 114 -2.30 -1.67 -15.36
N TRP A 115 -1.86 -0.41 -15.49
CA TRP A 115 -1.96 0.31 -16.77
C TRP A 115 -0.65 0.29 -17.56
N LEU A 116 0.49 0.55 -16.92
CA LEU A 116 1.77 0.58 -17.60
C LEU A 116 2.35 -0.82 -17.83
N LEU A 117 2.35 -1.66 -16.80
CA LEU A 117 2.96 -3.00 -16.85
C LEU A 117 1.96 -4.11 -17.17
N GLY A 118 0.67 -3.90 -16.91
CA GLY A 118 -0.38 -4.90 -17.14
C GLY A 118 -0.18 -6.19 -16.35
N LEU A 119 0.41 -6.11 -15.15
CA LEU A 119 0.71 -7.30 -14.33
C LEU A 119 -0.54 -7.92 -13.72
N HIS A 120 -1.60 -7.13 -13.53
CA HIS A 120 -2.92 -7.54 -13.07
C HIS A 120 -3.91 -6.40 -13.32
N ARG A 121 -5.19 -6.63 -13.07
CA ARG A 121 -6.26 -5.62 -12.98
C ARG A 121 -7.00 -5.85 -11.68
N ILE A 122 -7.73 -4.85 -11.17
CA ILE A 122 -8.48 -4.94 -9.90
C ILE A 122 -9.43 -6.14 -9.84
N LYS A 123 -10.00 -6.52 -10.97
CA LYS A 123 -10.88 -7.67 -11.06
C LYS A 123 -10.71 -8.35 -12.41
N MET A 124 -9.85 -9.37 -12.44
CA MET A 124 -9.42 -10.04 -13.68
C MET A 124 -10.59 -10.64 -14.46
N ASN A 125 -11.63 -11.13 -13.77
CA ASN A 125 -12.77 -11.83 -14.36
C ASN A 125 -13.97 -10.92 -14.68
N SER A 126 -13.80 -9.60 -14.71
CA SER A 126 -14.87 -8.67 -15.06
C SER A 126 -14.93 -8.42 -16.57
N ASP A 127 -16.15 -8.29 -17.11
CA ASP A 127 -16.36 -7.82 -18.50
C ASP A 127 -15.95 -6.34 -18.71
N MET A 128 -15.75 -5.57 -17.62
CA MET A 128 -15.35 -4.17 -17.66
C MET A 128 -14.19 -3.87 -16.69
N PRO A 129 -12.97 -4.42 -16.91
CA PRO A 129 -11.85 -4.25 -15.97
C PRO A 129 -11.49 -2.79 -15.71
N LEU A 130 -11.57 -1.92 -16.73
CA LEU A 130 -11.27 -0.50 -16.58
C LEU A 130 -12.21 0.23 -15.62
N ALA A 131 -13.48 -0.17 -15.53
CA ALA A 131 -14.44 0.44 -14.60
C ALA A 131 -14.05 0.16 -13.14
N TRP A 132 -13.56 -1.05 -12.84
CA TRP A 132 -13.05 -1.43 -11.52
C TRP A 132 -11.76 -0.69 -11.17
N ASP A 133 -10.85 -0.54 -12.13
CA ASP A 133 -9.63 0.26 -11.95
C ASP A 133 -9.92 1.74 -11.67
N ILE A 134 -10.93 2.32 -12.32
CA ILE A 134 -11.35 3.70 -12.03
C ILE A 134 -12.01 3.77 -10.64
N GLY A 135 -12.88 2.81 -10.31
CA GLY A 135 -13.50 2.72 -8.99
C GLY A 135 -12.50 2.54 -7.86
N TRP A 136 -11.33 1.93 -8.12
CA TRP A 136 -10.25 1.80 -7.15
C TRP A 136 -9.57 3.12 -6.78
N LEU A 137 -9.68 4.13 -7.65
CA LEU A 137 -9.06 5.44 -7.49
C LEU A 137 -9.95 6.50 -6.83
N VAL A 138 -11.24 6.21 -6.61
CA VAL A 138 -12.27 7.16 -6.13
C VAL A 138 -12.87 6.68 -4.81
#